data_AF-A0A371YZ94-F1
#
_entry.id   AF-A0A371YZ94-F1
#
_cell.length_a   1.000
_cell.length_b   1.000
_cell.length_c   1.000
_cell.angle_alpha   90.00
_cell.angle_beta   90.00
_cell.angle_gamma   90.00
#
_symmetry.space_group_name_H-M   'P 1'
#
loop_
_entity.id
_entity.type
_entity.pdbx_description
1 polymer ?
#
loop_
_entity_poly.entity_id
_entity_poly.type
_entity_poly.pdbx_seq_one_letter_code
_entity_poly.pdbx_strand_id
1 'polypeptide(L)'
;MVPDDIHKAHTGKDDWYRGWDSTKGTAATRGAHYQAGQFQAWDVTRYLSGDMAQAWQYVYRCGRKGSEQDAVTDLRKAVDFIEDWIAHQDIPPSGNRMPHRLIEHLDIETAHILAGVCAWKRPILRQIFWADIVGDEVSGEQDARCRMHEVVIPLIHDEITRREAA
;
A
#
# COMPACT_ATOMS: atom_id res chain seq x y z
N MET A 1 23.54 35.23 -4.45
CA MET A 1 24.25 34.90 -3.20
C MET A 1 23.18 34.53 -2.20
N VAL A 2 23.02 33.24 -1.90
CA VAL A 2 21.97 32.73 -1.00
C VAL A 2 22.61 32.50 0.38
N PRO A 3 21.98 32.92 1.50
CA PRO A 3 22.61 32.91 2.82
C PRO A 3 22.96 31.52 3.37
N ASP A 4 24.03 31.48 4.18
CA ASP A 4 24.80 30.34 4.71
C ASP A 4 24.08 29.50 5.79
N ASP A 5 22.80 29.76 5.99
CA ASP A 5 21.99 29.26 7.10
C ASP A 5 21.45 27.83 6.83
N ILE A 6 21.56 27.35 5.58
CA ILE A 6 21.10 26.03 5.12
C ILE A 6 22.23 24.98 5.23
N HIS A 7 23.17 25.13 6.15
CA HIS A 7 24.25 24.15 6.36
C HIS A 7 24.19 23.36 7.68
N LYS A 8 23.14 23.52 8.50
CA LYS A 8 23.05 22.83 9.82
C LYS A 8 21.81 21.99 10.08
N ALA A 9 21.15 21.43 9.05
CA ALA A 9 20.00 20.53 9.25
C ALA A 9 20.07 19.19 8.48
N HIS A 10 21.23 18.76 7.99
CA HIS A 10 21.37 17.55 7.16
C HIS A 10 22.35 16.52 7.73
N THR A 11 22.24 16.17 9.02
CA THR A 11 23.01 15.05 9.60
C THR A 11 22.15 14.02 10.31
N GLY A 12 20.89 13.83 9.86
CA GLY A 12 19.98 12.81 10.39
C GLY A 12 19.21 12.01 9.34
N LYS A 13 19.47 12.23 8.03
CA LYS A 13 18.74 11.56 6.94
C LYS A 13 19.44 10.32 6.37
N ASP A 14 20.67 10.02 6.79
CA ASP A 14 21.51 9.05 6.07
C ASP A 14 21.45 7.61 6.61
N ASP A 15 20.84 7.37 7.77
CA ASP A 15 20.71 6.01 8.32
C ASP A 15 19.41 5.30 7.88
N TRP A 16 18.38 6.06 7.47
CA TRP A 16 17.13 5.46 6.95
C TRP A 16 17.28 4.89 5.54
N TYR A 17 18.24 5.40 4.75
CA TYR A 17 18.49 4.94 3.37
C TYR A 17 19.51 3.80 3.27
N ARG A 18 20.24 3.44 4.33
CA ARG A 18 21.21 2.31 4.25
C ARG A 18 20.55 0.93 4.18
N GLY A 19 19.28 0.81 4.57
CA GLY A 19 18.47 -0.40 4.35
C GLY A 19 17.79 -0.45 2.96
N TRP A 20 17.89 0.61 2.16
CA TRP A 20 17.17 0.79 0.90
C TRP A 20 17.90 0.15 -0.31
N ASP A 21 19.22 -0.05 -0.24
CA ASP A 21 20.02 -0.54 -1.38
C ASP A 21 20.34 -2.05 -1.32
N SER A 22 19.33 -2.89 -1.14
CA SER A 22 19.46 -4.34 -1.39
C SER A 22 19.29 -4.72 -2.88
N THR A 23 19.14 -3.72 -3.75
CA THR A 23 19.10 -3.87 -5.21
C THR A 23 20.40 -4.38 -5.84
N LYS A 24 21.47 -4.54 -5.04
CA LYS A 24 22.74 -5.15 -5.48
C LYS A 24 22.79 -6.69 -5.41
N GLY A 25 21.64 -7.36 -5.36
CA GLY A 25 21.56 -8.80 -5.56
C GLY A 25 21.60 -9.17 -7.05
N THR A 26 22.37 -10.18 -7.41
CA THR A 26 22.25 -10.83 -8.73
C THR A 26 20.86 -11.44 -8.88
N ALA A 27 20.41 -11.74 -10.09
CA ALA A 27 19.09 -12.35 -10.32
C ALA A 27 18.86 -13.65 -9.51
N ALA A 28 19.93 -14.31 -9.07
CA ALA A 28 19.91 -15.50 -8.21
C ALA A 28 19.69 -15.22 -6.71
N THR A 29 19.85 -13.98 -6.24
CA THR A 29 19.73 -13.61 -4.81
C THR A 29 18.59 -12.64 -4.50
N ARG A 30 17.78 -12.25 -5.51
CA ARG A 30 16.50 -11.57 -5.28
C ARG A 30 15.58 -12.49 -4.47
N GLY A 31 15.48 -12.19 -3.18
CA GLY A 31 14.63 -12.91 -2.24
C GLY A 31 15.33 -13.84 -1.24
N ALA A 32 16.66 -13.82 -1.18
CA ALA A 32 17.40 -14.53 -0.12
C ALA A 32 17.06 -14.03 1.31
N HIS A 33 16.56 -12.79 1.44
CA HIS A 33 16.09 -12.21 2.70
C HIS A 33 14.77 -12.82 3.20
N TYR A 34 14.00 -13.49 2.34
CA TYR A 34 12.71 -14.12 2.68
C TYR A 34 12.85 -15.47 3.38
N GLN A 35 14.05 -16.08 3.35
CA GLN A 35 14.29 -17.33 4.09
C GLN A 35 14.57 -17.10 5.58
N ALA A 36 14.70 -15.85 6.03
CA ALA A 36 15.21 -15.53 7.37
C ALA A 36 14.35 -14.57 8.23
N GLY A 37 13.24 -14.00 7.74
CA GLY A 37 12.48 -13.02 8.53
C GLY A 37 11.09 -12.72 8.00
N GLN A 38 10.15 -12.53 8.94
CA GLN A 38 8.70 -12.38 8.76
C GLN A 38 8.31 -11.43 7.61
N PHE A 39 7.37 -11.84 6.76
CA PHE A 39 6.76 -11.00 5.73
C PHE A 39 6.08 -9.78 6.38
N GLN A 40 6.35 -8.59 5.86
CA GLN A 40 5.93 -7.34 6.48
C GLN A 40 5.06 -6.50 5.53
N ALA A 41 4.34 -5.54 6.10
CA ALA A 41 3.40 -4.68 5.36
C ALA A 41 4.01 -3.91 4.17
N TRP A 42 5.30 -3.58 4.22
CA TRP A 42 6.01 -2.93 3.11
C TRP A 42 6.39 -3.92 1.99
N ASP A 43 6.46 -5.21 2.28
CA ASP A 43 6.64 -6.25 1.26
C ASP A 43 5.38 -6.40 0.39
N VAL A 44 4.17 -6.22 0.97
CA VAL A 44 2.89 -6.20 0.21
C VAL A 44 2.90 -5.12 -0.87
N THR A 45 3.29 -3.90 -0.49
CA THR A 45 3.20 -2.71 -1.36
C THR A 45 4.18 -2.73 -2.53
N ARG A 46 5.19 -3.60 -2.51
CA ARG A 46 6.11 -3.78 -3.66
C ARG A 46 5.49 -4.47 -4.86
N TYR A 47 4.39 -5.17 -4.63
CA TYR A 47 3.70 -5.89 -5.69
C TYR A 47 2.56 -5.06 -6.29
N LEU A 48 2.22 -3.92 -5.67
CA LEU A 48 1.13 -3.05 -6.10
C LEU A 48 1.57 -1.95 -7.08
N SER A 49 0.63 -1.35 -7.82
CA SER A 49 0.78 -0.08 -8.56
C SER A 49 1.21 1.03 -7.62
N GLY A 50 1.77 2.10 -8.19
CA GLY A 50 2.15 3.27 -7.41
C GLY A 50 0.99 3.76 -6.55
N ASP A 51 -0.15 3.99 -7.18
CA ASP A 51 -1.35 4.49 -6.50
C ASP A 51 -1.93 3.50 -5.49
N MET A 52 -2.09 2.23 -5.85
CA MET A 52 -2.66 1.24 -4.92
C MET A 52 -1.70 0.91 -3.77
N ALA A 53 -0.39 0.97 -4.00
CA ALA A 53 0.61 0.91 -2.94
C ALA A 53 0.44 2.08 -1.96
N GLN A 54 0.29 3.31 -2.46
CA GLN A 54 0.06 4.48 -1.61
C GLN A 54 -1.25 4.34 -0.83
N ALA A 55 -2.36 4.03 -1.51
CA ALA A 55 -3.66 3.86 -0.89
C ALA A 55 -3.62 2.81 0.23
N TRP A 56 -3.00 1.65 -0.03
CA TRP A 56 -2.83 0.59 0.97
C TRP A 56 -2.05 1.08 2.20
N GLN A 57 -0.94 1.81 1.99
CA GLN A 57 -0.11 2.34 3.09
C GLN A 57 -0.87 3.35 3.95
N TYR A 58 -1.63 4.26 3.33
CA TYR A 58 -2.43 5.26 4.03
C TYR A 58 -3.51 4.62 4.91
N VAL A 59 -4.26 3.64 4.39
CA VAL A 59 -5.24 2.89 5.18
C VAL A 59 -4.55 2.09 6.30
N TYR A 60 -3.44 1.41 6.00
CA TYR A 60 -2.73 0.58 6.96
C TYR A 60 -2.19 1.40 8.14
N ARG A 61 -1.61 2.57 7.86
CA ARG A 61 -0.99 3.44 8.88
C ARG A 61 -1.98 4.33 9.64
N CYS A 62 -3.15 4.63 9.07
CA CYS A 62 -4.17 5.50 9.67
C CYS A 62 -4.40 5.19 11.16
N GLY A 63 -4.28 6.18 12.05
CA GLY A 63 -4.48 5.99 13.49
C GLY A 63 -3.40 5.17 14.23
N ARG A 64 -2.24 4.88 13.62
CA ARG A 64 -1.07 4.34 14.34
C ARG A 64 -0.24 5.41 15.05
N LYS A 65 -0.25 6.64 14.51
CA LYS A 65 0.50 7.80 15.01
C LYS A 65 -0.27 9.07 14.65
N GLY A 66 -0.13 10.10 15.47
CA GLY A 66 -0.76 11.40 15.24
C GLY A 66 -2.16 11.52 15.85
N SER A 67 -2.85 12.59 15.46
CA SER A 67 -4.19 12.94 15.88
C SER A 67 -5.27 12.21 15.07
N GLU A 68 -6.53 12.26 15.51
CA GLU A 68 -7.67 11.80 14.70
C GLU A 68 -7.77 12.56 13.37
N GLN A 69 -7.38 13.83 13.34
CA GLN A 69 -7.34 14.62 12.10
C GLN A 69 -6.29 14.09 11.11
N ASP A 70 -5.15 13.61 11.61
CA ASP A 70 -4.13 12.96 10.77
C ASP A 70 -4.67 11.62 10.22
N ALA A 71 -5.45 10.89 11.02
CA ALA A 71 -6.10 9.66 10.59
C ALA A 71 -7.13 9.91 9.47
N VAL A 72 -7.95 10.98 9.59
CA VAL A 72 -8.87 11.41 8.52
C VAL A 72 -8.10 11.85 7.27
N THR A 73 -6.99 12.58 7.44
CA THR A 73 -6.15 13.02 6.32
C THR A 73 -5.54 11.84 5.56
N ASP A 74 -5.09 10.81 6.28
CA ASP A 74 -4.61 9.58 5.66
C ASP A 74 -5.71 8.90 4.85
N LEU A 75 -6.95 8.83 5.37
CA LEU A 75 -8.06 8.21 4.65
C LEU A 75 -8.47 8.99 3.41
N ARG A 76 -8.48 10.32 3.46
CA ARG A 76 -8.72 11.16 2.26
C ARG A 76 -7.66 10.92 1.19
N LYS A 77 -6.39 10.88 1.57
CA LYS A 77 -5.31 10.54 0.64
C LYS A 77 -5.48 9.16 0.03
N ALA A 78 -5.92 8.17 0.82
CA ALA A 78 -6.20 6.85 0.29
C ALA A 78 -7.30 6.88 -0.79
N VAL A 79 -8.35 7.69 -0.61
CA VAL A 79 -9.38 7.92 -1.63
C VAL A 79 -8.78 8.58 -2.86
N ASP A 80 -8.01 9.67 -2.69
CA ASP A 80 -7.38 10.40 -3.81
C ASP A 80 -6.57 9.45 -4.71
N PHE A 81 -5.75 8.56 -4.12
CA PHE A 81 -4.97 7.58 -4.88
C PHE A 81 -5.84 6.50 -5.55
N ILE A 82 -6.91 6.05 -4.90
CA ILE A 82 -7.84 5.08 -5.52
C ILE A 82 -8.56 5.74 -6.71
N GLU A 83 -8.98 7.00 -6.57
CA GLU A 83 -9.63 7.75 -7.65
C GLU A 83 -8.66 8.02 -8.81
N ASP A 84 -7.39 8.35 -8.52
CA ASP A 84 -6.33 8.50 -9.53
C ASP A 84 -6.12 7.19 -10.29
N TRP A 85 -6.00 6.06 -9.58
CA TRP A 85 -5.89 4.72 -10.17
C TRP A 85 -7.12 4.32 -11.02
N ILE A 86 -8.33 4.75 -10.63
CA ILE A 86 -9.54 4.52 -11.44
C ILE A 86 -9.53 5.42 -12.69
N ALA A 87 -9.05 6.66 -12.59
CA ALA A 87 -9.05 7.62 -13.68
C ALA A 87 -7.92 7.38 -14.70
N HIS A 88 -6.78 6.87 -14.22
CA HIS A 88 -5.57 6.68 -14.99
C HIS A 88 -5.28 5.18 -15.13
N GLN A 89 -4.74 4.75 -16.26
CA GLN A 89 -4.32 3.35 -16.44
C GLN A 89 -2.99 3.10 -15.70
N ASP A 90 -2.91 3.45 -14.42
CA ASP A 90 -1.72 3.23 -13.58
C ASP A 90 -1.70 1.78 -13.08
N ILE A 91 -1.61 0.84 -14.02
CA ILE A 91 -1.39 -0.58 -13.73
C ILE A 91 0.12 -0.77 -13.59
N PRO A 92 0.63 -1.44 -12.53
CA PRO A 92 2.03 -1.74 -12.52
C PRO A 92 2.31 -2.73 -13.67
N PRO A 93 3.43 -2.60 -14.40
CA PRO A 93 3.81 -3.54 -15.47
C PRO A 93 3.88 -5.02 -15.02
N SER A 94 3.85 -5.28 -13.71
CA SER A 94 3.90 -6.61 -13.09
C SER A 94 2.57 -7.36 -13.01
N GLY A 95 1.41 -6.68 -13.12
CA GLY A 95 0.09 -7.33 -13.01
C GLY A 95 -0.13 -8.45 -14.02
N ASN A 96 0.55 -8.39 -15.17
CA ASN A 96 0.42 -9.37 -16.24
C ASN A 96 1.39 -10.55 -16.21
N ARG A 97 2.24 -10.72 -15.17
CA ARG A 97 3.31 -11.75 -15.18
C ARG A 97 3.63 -12.40 -13.84
N MET A 98 2.74 -12.35 -12.85
CA MET A 98 2.98 -13.07 -11.59
C MET A 98 2.49 -14.52 -11.72
N PRO A 99 3.31 -15.54 -11.41
CA PRO A 99 2.83 -16.92 -11.39
C PRO A 99 1.72 -17.09 -10.33
N HIS A 100 0.64 -17.82 -10.63
CA HIS A 100 -0.45 -18.08 -9.67
C HIS A 100 0.02 -18.53 -8.28
N ARG A 101 1.07 -19.37 -8.20
CA ARG A 101 1.65 -19.82 -6.92
C ARG A 101 2.19 -18.66 -6.06
N LEU A 102 2.69 -17.61 -6.70
CA LEU A 102 3.16 -16.40 -6.02
C LEU A 102 1.97 -15.58 -5.53
N ILE A 103 0.88 -15.50 -6.30
CA ILE A 103 -0.37 -14.83 -5.90
C ILE A 103 -0.98 -15.51 -4.67
N GLU A 104 -1.08 -16.85 -4.69
CA GLU A 104 -1.56 -17.64 -3.54
C GLU A 104 -0.72 -17.40 -2.29
N HIS A 105 0.62 -17.41 -2.44
CA HIS A 105 1.52 -17.15 -1.33
C HIS A 105 1.34 -15.73 -0.77
N LEU A 106 1.22 -14.71 -1.64
CA LEU A 106 1.01 -13.33 -1.22
C LEU A 106 -0.34 -13.10 -0.56
N ASP A 107 -1.41 -13.77 -0.99
CA ASP A 107 -2.72 -13.70 -0.31
C ASP A 107 -2.63 -14.26 1.11
N ILE A 108 -1.94 -15.40 1.30
CA ILE A 108 -1.71 -16.00 2.63
C ILE A 108 -0.90 -15.05 3.53
N GLU A 109 0.22 -14.53 3.03
CA GLU A 109 1.08 -13.65 3.82
C GLU A 109 0.41 -12.29 4.12
N THR A 110 -0.35 -11.76 3.17
CA THR A 110 -1.19 -10.58 3.39
C THR A 110 -2.25 -10.86 4.46
N ALA A 111 -2.91 -12.02 4.42
CA ALA A 111 -3.87 -12.41 5.45
C ALA A 111 -3.24 -12.48 6.85
N HIS A 112 -2.00 -13.00 6.97
CA HIS A 112 -1.26 -12.98 8.24
C HIS A 112 -0.99 -11.56 8.75
N ILE A 113 -0.59 -10.64 7.86
CA ILE A 113 -0.43 -9.22 8.24
C ILE A 113 -1.76 -8.65 8.71
N LEU A 114 -2.84 -8.88 7.96
CA LEU A 114 -4.16 -8.32 8.24
C LEU A 114 -4.79 -8.86 9.53
N ALA A 115 -4.39 -10.05 10.00
CA ALA A 115 -4.82 -10.59 11.28
C ALA A 115 -4.45 -9.67 12.46
N GLY A 116 -3.33 -8.95 12.37
CA GLY A 116 -2.88 -7.95 13.36
C GLY A 116 -3.48 -6.55 13.20
N VAL A 117 -4.33 -6.33 12.19
CA VAL A 117 -4.92 -5.02 11.89
C VAL A 117 -6.33 -4.90 12.46
N CYS A 118 -6.75 -3.67 12.81
CA CYS A 118 -8.11 -3.35 13.22
C CYS A 118 -9.16 -3.90 12.23
N ALA A 119 -10.26 -4.43 12.75
CA ALA A 119 -11.26 -5.16 11.97
C ALA A 119 -11.83 -4.37 10.79
N TRP A 120 -12.08 -3.07 10.96
CA TRP A 120 -12.65 -2.21 9.90
C TRP A 120 -11.71 -2.02 8.70
N LYS A 121 -10.38 -2.06 8.90
CA LYS A 121 -9.40 -1.88 7.83
C LYS A 121 -9.22 -3.12 6.97
N ARG A 122 -9.40 -4.31 7.55
CA ARG A 122 -9.16 -5.59 6.88
C ARG A 122 -9.90 -5.72 5.56
N PRO A 123 -11.23 -5.44 5.48
CA PRO A 123 -11.93 -5.51 4.19
C PRO A 123 -11.36 -4.51 3.18
N ILE A 124 -11.03 -3.27 3.58
CA ILE A 124 -10.47 -2.24 2.70
C ILE A 124 -9.10 -2.67 2.15
N LEU A 125 -8.16 -3.03 3.03
CA LEU A 125 -6.80 -3.42 2.65
C LEU A 125 -6.77 -4.67 1.78
N ARG A 126 -7.66 -5.65 2.06
CA ARG A 126 -7.76 -6.85 1.24
C ARG A 126 -8.25 -6.54 -0.16
N GLN A 127 -9.23 -5.65 -0.29
CA GLN A 127 -9.79 -5.29 -1.59
C GLN A 127 -8.82 -4.46 -2.42
N ILE A 128 -8.06 -3.55 -1.81
CA ILE A 128 -6.99 -2.80 -2.49
C ILE A 128 -5.95 -3.78 -3.06
N PHE A 129 -5.48 -4.72 -2.23
CA PHE A 129 -4.53 -5.75 -2.70
C PHE A 129 -5.12 -6.61 -3.83
N TRP A 130 -6.36 -7.07 -3.67
CA TRP A 130 -6.99 -7.95 -4.65
C TRP A 130 -7.27 -7.24 -5.99
N ALA A 131 -7.74 -6.00 -5.96
CA ALA A 131 -8.06 -5.23 -7.17
C ALA A 131 -6.84 -5.04 -8.06
N ASP A 132 -5.67 -4.85 -7.46
CA ASP A 132 -4.45 -4.50 -8.16
C ASP A 132 -3.59 -5.73 -8.55
N ILE A 133 -3.68 -6.83 -7.79
CA ILE A 133 -2.92 -8.08 -8.06
C ILE A 133 -3.75 -9.12 -8.83
N VAL A 134 -5.03 -9.27 -8.48
CA VAL A 134 -5.88 -10.40 -8.90
C VAL A 134 -7.01 -9.95 -9.82
N GLY A 135 -7.32 -8.66 -9.83
CA GLY A 135 -8.31 -8.05 -10.72
C GLY A 135 -8.08 -8.44 -12.19
N ASP A 136 -6.82 -8.48 -12.63
CA ASP A 136 -6.46 -8.82 -14.01
C ASP A 136 -6.69 -10.31 -14.36
N GLU A 137 -6.59 -11.23 -13.39
CA GLU A 137 -6.68 -12.69 -13.64
C GLU A 137 -8.08 -13.29 -13.45
N VAL A 138 -8.90 -12.77 -12.54
CA VAL A 138 -10.14 -13.46 -12.10
C VAL A 138 -11.42 -12.81 -12.62
N SER A 139 -11.45 -11.48 -12.78
CA SER A 139 -12.68 -10.73 -13.09
C SER A 139 -12.48 -9.61 -14.11
N GLY A 140 -11.23 -9.31 -14.47
CA GLY A 140 -10.87 -8.22 -15.36
C GLY A 140 -10.75 -6.87 -14.64
N GLU A 141 -9.91 -6.00 -15.18
CA GLU A 141 -9.62 -4.65 -14.69
C GLU A 141 -10.89 -3.81 -14.40
N GLN A 142 -11.92 -3.96 -15.25
CA GLN A 142 -13.18 -3.22 -15.10
C GLN A 142 -13.91 -3.59 -13.80
N ASP A 143 -13.94 -4.86 -13.43
CA ASP A 143 -14.60 -5.32 -12.20
C ASP A 143 -13.83 -4.84 -10.96
N ALA A 144 -12.50 -4.81 -11.03
CA ALA A 144 -11.66 -4.24 -9.99
C ALA A 144 -11.94 -2.74 -9.78
N ARG A 145 -12.04 -1.97 -10.87
CA ARG A 145 -12.41 -0.54 -10.84
C ARG A 145 -13.82 -0.32 -10.27
N CYS A 146 -14.82 -1.08 -10.74
CA CYS A 146 -16.19 -1.01 -10.20
C CYS A 146 -16.19 -1.29 -8.69
N ARG A 147 -15.46 -2.30 -8.23
CA ARG A 147 -15.38 -2.63 -6.81
C ARG A 147 -14.70 -1.55 -5.97
N MET A 148 -13.65 -0.89 -6.49
CA MET A 148 -13.03 0.24 -5.78
C MET A 148 -14.03 1.38 -5.59
N HIS A 149 -14.78 1.70 -6.65
CA HIS A 149 -15.77 2.78 -6.64
C HIS A 149 -17.01 2.46 -5.79
N GLU A 150 -17.58 1.26 -5.92
CA GLU A 150 -18.87 0.90 -5.30
C GLU A 150 -18.74 0.37 -3.87
N VAL A 151 -17.55 -0.08 -3.47
CA VAL A 151 -17.35 -0.75 -2.16
C VAL A 151 -16.26 -0.08 -1.35
N VAL A 152 -15.05 0.07 -1.88
CA VAL A 152 -13.90 0.49 -1.07
C VAL A 152 -13.96 1.97 -0.70
N ILE A 153 -14.19 2.85 -1.67
CA ILE A 153 -14.32 4.30 -1.42
C ILE A 153 -15.47 4.58 -0.42
N PRO A 154 -16.68 4.02 -0.57
CA PRO A 154 -17.75 4.18 0.42
C PRO A 154 -17.36 3.74 1.83
N LEU A 155 -16.69 2.59 1.98
CA LEU A 155 -16.22 2.13 3.31
C LEU A 155 -15.21 3.08 3.95
N ILE A 156 -14.35 3.72 3.15
CA ILE A 156 -13.41 4.73 3.64
C ILE A 156 -14.17 6.01 4.04
N HIS A 157 -15.15 6.46 3.25
CA HIS A 157 -15.99 7.61 3.58
C HIS A 157 -16.83 7.41 4.85
N ASP A 158 -17.38 6.22 5.06
CA ASP A 158 -18.10 5.87 6.30
C ASP A 158 -17.18 6.00 7.53
N GLU A 159 -15.94 5.52 7.41
CA GLU A 159 -14.95 5.63 8.48
C GLU A 159 -14.50 7.08 8.73
N ILE A 160 -14.33 7.89 7.68
CA ILE A 160 -14.06 9.33 7.80
C ILE A 160 -15.20 9.99 8.58
N THR A 161 -16.45 9.77 8.16
CA THR A 161 -17.64 10.34 8.80
C THR A 161 -17.71 9.96 10.28
N ARG A 162 -17.44 8.69 10.60
CA ARG A 162 -17.43 8.19 11.98
C ARG A 162 -16.39 8.89 12.85
N ARG A 163 -15.20 9.18 12.31
CA ARG A 163 -14.12 9.86 13.04
C ARG A 163 -14.37 11.35 13.22
N GLU A 164 -14.95 12.01 12.23
CA GLU A 164 -15.30 13.44 12.32
C GLU A 164 -16.46 13.71 13.30
N ALA A 165 -17.28 12.70 13.59
CA ALA A 165 -18.37 12.78 14.56
C ALA A 165 -17.96 12.47 16.02
N ALA A 166 -16.73 12.00 16.26
CA ALA A 166 -16.23 11.57 17.57
C ALA A 166 -15.44 12.69 18.28
#